data_AF-Q0GAB8-F1
#
_entry.id   AF-Q0GAB8-F1
#
_cell.length_a   1.000
_cell.length_b   1.000
_cell.length_c   1.000
_cell.angle_alpha   90.00
_cell.angle_beta   90.00
_cell.angle_gamma   90.00
#
_symmetry.space_group_name_H-M   'P 1'
#
loop_
_entity.id
_entity.type
_entity.pdbx_description
1 polymer ?
#
loop_
_entity_poly.entity_id
_entity_poly.type
_entity_poly.pdbx_seq_one_letter_code
_entity_poly.pdbx_strand_id
1 'polypeptide(L)'
;MRATVLLVSLVVLVSIGEALECNTMDGGTEVCPPGNDDVCIHYIHEENEFKKCGPLGECERLEGDFTAAELEHALFRCCPADLCN
;
A
#
# COMPACT_ATOMS: atom_id res chain seq x y z
N MET A 1 12.84 -47.56 -17.33
CA MET A 1 11.51 -46.93 -17.38
C MET A 1 11.59 -45.62 -16.62
N ARG A 2 11.21 -44.52 -17.29
CA ARG A 2 11.38 -43.12 -16.88
C ARG A 2 10.63 -42.82 -15.58
N ALA A 3 11.33 -42.40 -14.53
CA ALA A 3 10.76 -41.74 -13.37
C ALA A 3 11.03 -40.24 -13.46
N THR A 4 10.38 -39.58 -14.43
CA THR A 4 10.27 -38.11 -14.49
C THR A 4 8.82 -37.78 -14.15
N VAL A 5 8.49 -37.85 -12.86
CA VAL A 5 7.20 -37.40 -12.34
C VAL A 5 7.37 -35.93 -11.95
N LEU A 6 7.16 -35.11 -12.97
CA LEU A 6 6.76 -33.70 -12.98
C LEU A 6 6.69 -32.98 -11.61
N LEU A 7 7.74 -32.22 -11.33
CA LEU A 7 7.79 -31.01 -10.50
C LEU A 7 6.85 -29.91 -11.06
N VAL A 8 5.55 -30.18 -11.18
CA VAL A 8 4.54 -29.22 -11.67
C VAL A 8 3.52 -28.97 -10.57
N SER A 9 4.01 -28.68 -9.37
CA SER A 9 3.16 -28.24 -8.25
C SER A 9 3.73 -27.02 -7.51
N LEU A 10 4.87 -26.47 -7.94
CA LEU A 10 5.56 -25.36 -7.27
C LEU A 10 5.46 -24.00 -7.99
N VAL A 11 4.65 -23.91 -9.05
CA VAL A 11 4.53 -22.69 -9.89
C VAL A 11 3.09 -22.17 -9.91
N VAL A 12 2.35 -22.38 -8.83
CA VAL A 12 1.04 -21.73 -8.61
C VAL A 12 1.01 -21.06 -7.22
N LEU A 13 2.16 -20.57 -6.77
CA LEU A 13 2.29 -19.75 -5.55
C LEU A 13 2.91 -18.37 -5.84
N VAL A 14 3.29 -18.09 -7.09
CA VAL A 14 4.08 -16.89 -7.48
C VAL A 14 3.21 -15.81 -8.15
N SER A 15 1.90 -15.82 -7.99
CA SER A 15 1.07 -14.81 -8.69
C SER A 15 -0.11 -14.27 -7.90
N ILE A 16 -0.29 -14.71 -6.66
CA ILE A 16 -1.02 -13.90 -5.70
C ILE A 16 0.09 -13.05 -5.10
N GLY A 17 0.29 -11.83 -5.61
CA GLY A 17 1.20 -10.88 -4.97
C GLY A 17 0.89 -10.86 -3.47
N GLU A 18 1.92 -10.92 -2.63
CA GLU A 18 1.72 -10.81 -1.18
C GLU A 18 0.86 -9.57 -0.94
N ALA A 19 -0.24 -9.74 -0.21
CA ALA A 19 -1.15 -8.63 0.04
C ALA A 19 -0.39 -7.58 0.85
N LEU A 20 -0.33 -6.35 0.32
CA LEU A 20 0.40 -5.24 0.92
C LEU A 20 -0.09 -5.03 2.36
N GLU A 21 0.83 -4.87 3.31
CA GLU A 21 0.50 -4.55 4.71
C GLU A 21 0.89 -3.10 5.02
N CYS A 22 -0.01 -2.31 5.62
CA CYS A 22 0.22 -0.90 5.94
C CYS A 22 0.03 -0.61 7.42
N ASN A 23 0.67 0.46 7.92
CA ASN A 23 0.44 0.93 9.29
C ASN A 23 -0.94 1.58 9.40
N THR A 24 -1.59 1.39 10.55
CA THR A 24 -2.85 2.07 10.93
C THR A 24 -2.60 3.17 11.96
N MET A 25 -3.62 4.01 12.20
CA MET A 25 -3.56 5.10 13.17
C MET A 25 -3.32 4.64 14.61
N ASP A 26 -3.88 3.49 14.99
CA ASP A 26 -3.75 2.95 16.34
C ASP A 26 -2.38 2.28 16.61
N GLY A 27 -1.42 2.41 15.69
CA GLY A 27 -0.11 1.76 15.76
C GLY A 27 -0.14 0.27 15.43
N GLY A 28 -1.26 -0.22 14.89
CA GLY A 28 -1.39 -1.56 14.34
C GLY A 28 -1.04 -1.61 12.86
N THR A 29 -1.39 -2.73 12.24
CA THR A 29 -1.23 -2.95 10.81
C THR A 29 -2.53 -3.46 10.21
N GLU A 30 -2.75 -3.19 8.92
CA GLU A 30 -3.86 -3.72 8.15
C GLU A 30 -3.36 -4.34 6.84
N VAL A 31 -4.02 -5.41 6.41
CA VAL A 31 -3.74 -6.06 5.12
C VAL A 31 -4.62 -5.43 4.06
N CYS A 32 -4.01 -4.87 3.03
CA CYS A 32 -4.71 -4.21 1.95
C CYS A 32 -5.49 -5.21 1.08
N PRO A 33 -6.76 -4.90 0.76
CA PRO A 33 -7.55 -5.69 -0.16
C PRO A 33 -6.86 -5.82 -1.53
N PRO A 34 -6.69 -7.04 -2.06
CA PRO A 34 -6.04 -7.23 -3.35
C PRO A 34 -6.87 -6.61 -4.49
N GLY A 35 -6.18 -6.02 -5.46
CA GLY A 35 -6.76 -5.58 -6.74
C GLY A 35 -7.36 -4.17 -6.73
N ASN A 36 -7.29 -3.44 -5.62
CA ASN A 36 -7.67 -2.03 -5.57
C ASN A 36 -6.71 -1.20 -4.72
N ASP A 37 -6.13 -1.77 -3.67
CA ASP A 37 -5.32 -1.01 -2.72
C ASP A 37 -3.86 -1.47 -2.79
N ASP A 38 -3.08 -0.78 -3.61
CA ASP A 38 -1.69 -1.13 -3.97
C ASP A 38 -0.65 -0.19 -3.33
N VAL A 39 -1.07 0.74 -2.48
CA VAL A 39 -0.20 1.69 -1.78
C VAL A 39 -0.65 1.92 -0.34
N CYS A 40 0.34 2.18 0.51
CA CYS A 40 0.14 2.68 1.86
C CYS A 40 0.18 4.21 1.85
N ILE A 41 -0.79 4.84 2.51
CA ILE A 41 -0.94 6.28 2.59
C ILE A 41 -0.78 6.73 4.05
N HIS A 42 0.02 7.76 4.28
CA HIS A 42 0.07 8.51 5.53
C HIS A 42 -0.07 9.98 5.23
N TYR A 43 -1.10 10.56 5.83
CA TYR A 43 -1.52 11.92 5.64
C TYR A 43 -1.55 12.63 6.99
N ILE A 44 -0.92 13.80 7.06
CA ILE A 44 -1.03 14.73 8.18
C ILE A 44 -1.26 16.13 7.60
N HIS A 45 -2.36 16.78 7.94
CA HIS A 45 -2.58 18.19 7.63
C HIS A 45 -3.51 18.82 8.68
N GLU A 46 -3.05 19.92 9.28
CA GLU A 46 -3.75 20.60 10.38
C GLU A 46 -4.09 19.63 11.52
N GLU A 47 -5.37 19.39 11.76
CA GLU A 47 -5.88 18.48 12.81
C GLU A 47 -6.26 17.09 12.26
N ASN A 48 -6.03 16.86 10.96
CA ASN A 48 -6.37 15.60 10.28
C ASN A 48 -5.12 14.76 10.08
N GLU A 49 -5.10 13.60 10.73
CA GLU A 49 -4.10 12.56 10.50
C GLU A 49 -4.81 11.25 10.16
N PHE A 50 -4.36 10.56 9.11
CA PHE A 50 -4.80 9.20 8.83
C PHE A 50 -3.69 8.38 8.20
N LYS A 51 -3.76 7.08 8.45
CA LYS A 51 -2.97 6.04 7.79
C LYS A 51 -3.91 4.98 7.26
N LYS A 52 -3.76 4.61 5.99
CA LYS A 52 -4.61 3.62 5.35
C LYS A 52 -3.98 2.96 4.14
N CYS A 53 -4.53 1.81 3.75
CA CYS A 53 -4.47 1.31 2.38
C CYS A 53 -5.21 2.22 1.39
N GLY A 54 -4.75 2.30 0.15
CA GLY A 54 -5.48 2.96 -0.92
C GLY A 54 -4.99 2.60 -2.32
N PRO A 55 -5.73 3.01 -3.36
CA PRO A 55 -5.31 2.85 -4.75
C PRO A 55 -4.20 3.86 -5.10
N LEU A 56 -3.36 3.49 -6.07
CA LEU A 56 -2.27 4.37 -6.55
C LEU A 56 -2.77 5.78 -6.94
N GLY A 57 -3.90 5.87 -7.62
CA GLY A 57 -4.47 7.15 -8.06
C GLY A 57 -5.05 8.00 -6.93
N GLU A 58 -5.31 7.43 -5.75
CA GLU A 58 -5.70 8.23 -4.60
C GLU A 58 -4.54 9.09 -4.10
N CYS A 59 -3.30 8.63 -4.28
CA CYS A 59 -2.16 9.41 -3.85
C CYS A 59 -2.00 10.71 -4.62
N GLU A 60 -2.06 10.64 -5.95
CA GLU A 60 -1.98 11.82 -6.83
C GLU A 60 -3.15 12.78 -6.57
N ARG A 61 -4.33 12.25 -6.27
CA ARG A 61 -5.50 13.05 -5.92
C ARG A 61 -5.29 13.82 -4.62
N LEU A 62 -4.87 13.13 -3.56
CA LEU A 62 -4.63 13.74 -2.25
C LEU A 62 -3.48 14.76 -2.30
N GLU A 63 -2.40 14.48 -3.03
CA GLU A 63 -1.30 15.42 -3.24
C GLU A 63 -1.78 16.68 -4.00
N GLY A 64 -2.64 16.50 -5.02
CA GLY A 64 -3.18 17.58 -5.83
C GLY A 64 -4.25 18.45 -5.15
N ASP A 65 -4.82 18.01 -4.02
CA ASP A 65 -5.78 18.79 -3.23
C ASP A 65 -5.09 19.96 -2.46
N PHE A 66 -3.75 19.94 -2.36
CA PHE A 66 -2.98 20.95 -1.64
C PHE A 66 -2.42 22.04 -2.55
N THR A 67 -2.38 23.27 -2.04
CA THR A 67 -1.50 24.31 -2.57
C THR A 67 -0.04 24.06 -2.18
N ALA A 68 0.89 24.64 -2.93
CA ALA A 68 2.32 24.53 -2.62
C ALA A 68 2.67 25.02 -1.20
N ALA A 69 1.94 26.00 -0.66
CA ALA A 69 2.15 26.51 0.70
C ALA A 69 1.59 25.58 1.79
N GLU A 70 0.51 24.85 1.49
CA GLU A 70 -0.06 23.84 2.40
C GLU A 70 0.84 22.60 2.48
N LEU A 71 1.47 22.20 1.37
CA LEU A 71 2.45 21.11 1.35
C LEU A 71 3.68 21.36 2.25
N GLU A 72 4.02 22.61 2.56
CA GLU A 72 5.09 22.92 3.53
C GLU A 72 4.71 22.53 4.96
N HIS A 73 3.41 22.42 5.25
CA HIS A 73 2.86 22.09 6.58
C HIS A 73 2.17 20.73 6.61
N ALA A 74 1.98 20.08 5.46
CA ALA A 74 1.43 18.75 5.34
C ALA A 74 2.53 17.68 5.32
N LEU A 75 2.26 16.53 5.92
CA LEU A 75 2.99 15.30 5.62
C LEU A 75 2.11 14.48 4.68
N PHE A 76 2.64 14.22 3.50
CA PHE A 76 2.02 13.30 2.56
C PHE A 76 3.03 12.24 2.14
N ARG A 77 2.77 10.99 2.50
CA ARG A 77 3.59 9.85 2.12
C ARG A 77 2.73 8.77 1.50
N CYS A 78 3.09 8.39 0.28
CA CYS A 78 2.55 7.24 -0.42
C CYS A 78 3.67 6.32 -0.87
N CYS A 79 3.50 5.03 -0.64
CA CYS A 79 4.53 4.04 -0.99
C CYS A 79 3.95 2.63 -1.16
N PRO A 80 4.50 1.82 -2.07
CA PRO A 80 3.97 0.48 -2.40
C PRO A 80 4.65 -0.66 -1.62
N ALA A 81 5.35 -0.35 -0.52
CA ALA A 81 6.10 -1.33 0.27
C ALA A 81 5.44 -1.54 1.63
N ASP A 82 5.63 -2.72 2.22
CA ASP A 82 5.01 -3.02 3.51
C ASP A 82 5.44 -2.01 4.59
N LEU A 83 4.47 -1.57 5.39
CA LEU A 83 4.61 -0.75 6.60
C LEU A 83 5.37 0.57 6.36
N CYS A 84 5.35 1.08 5.13
CA CYS A 84 6.17 2.21 4.72
C CYS A 84 5.56 3.58 5.10
N ASN A 85 4.25 3.62 5.39
CA ASN A 85 3.47 4.83 5.66
C ASN A 85 3.53 5.28 7.14
#